data_AF-A0A537IR24-F1
#
_entry.id   AF-A0A537IR24-F1
#
_cell.length_a   1.000
_cell.length_b   1.000
_cell.length_c   1.000
_cell.angle_alpha   90.00
_cell.angle_beta   90.00
_cell.angle_gamma   90.00
#
_symmetry.space_group_name_H-M   'P 1'
#
loop_
_entity.id
_entity.type
_entity.pdbx_description
1 polymer ?
#
loop_
_entity_poly.entity_id
_entity_poly.type
_entity_poly.pdbx_seq_one_letter_code
_entity_poly.pdbx_strand_id
1 'polypeptide(L)'
;MRTFAVRRRNLRQLLKAYGWLERARISELKDSFGPAIRRRRLEAVVVSEETRENGLRLNQLRRNRGLKPLRLCVVRMVRADDGEVVSDSRIRSGEVDPRGRLKKRVRTRIL
;
A
#
# COMPACT_ATOMS: atom_id res chain seq x y z
N MET A 1 -8.57 6.96 -10.76
CA MET A 1 -8.01 6.71 -9.40
C MET A 1 -8.97 7.28 -8.37
N ARG A 2 -9.24 6.59 -7.25
CA ARG A 2 -10.16 7.12 -6.22
C ARG A 2 -9.56 8.36 -5.55
N THR A 3 -10.39 9.37 -5.27
CA THR A 3 -9.96 10.60 -4.57
C THR A 3 -9.41 10.30 -3.18
N PHE A 4 -8.60 11.21 -2.62
CA PHE A 4 -8.11 11.08 -1.25
C PHE A 4 -9.24 10.92 -0.23
N ALA A 5 -10.32 11.71 -0.36
CA ALA A 5 -11.47 11.65 0.54
C ALA A 5 -12.11 10.25 0.58
N VAL A 6 -12.31 9.62 -0.59
CA VAL A 6 -12.85 8.26 -0.69
C VAL A 6 -11.88 7.24 -0.10
N ARG A 7 -10.59 7.30 -0.45
CA ARG A 7 -9.58 6.37 0.08
C ARG A 7 -9.46 6.47 1.61
N ARG A 8 -9.46 7.70 2.15
CA ARG A 8 -9.41 7.97 3.59
C ARG A 8 -10.64 7.43 4.31
N ARG A 9 -11.85 7.61 3.74
CA ARG A 9 -13.09 7.04 4.29
C ARG A 9 -13.00 5.52 4.38
N ASN A 10 -12.60 4.86 3.29
CA ASN A 10 -12.49 3.40 3.24
C ASN A 10 -11.46 2.87 4.24
N LEU A 11 -10.28 3.50 4.33
CA LEU A 11 -9.25 3.12 5.31
C LEU A 11 -9.74 3.32 6.75
N ARG A 12 -10.45 4.42 7.04
CA ARG A 12 -11.02 4.68 8.37
C ARG A 12 -12.05 3.61 8.75
N GLN A 13 -12.91 3.19 7.83
CA GLN A 13 -13.88 2.12 8.05
C GLN A 13 -13.18 0.78 8.33
N LEU A 14 -12.14 0.45 7.56
CA LEU A 14 -11.34 -0.76 7.76
C LEU A 14 -10.68 -0.79 9.14
N LEU A 15 -9.99 0.29 9.50
CA LEU A 15 -9.34 0.41 10.82
C LEU A 15 -10.35 0.36 11.96
N LYS A 16 -11.56 0.91 11.78
CA LYS A 16 -12.64 0.82 12.76
C LYS A 16 -13.10 -0.64 12.93
N ALA A 17 -13.29 -1.38 11.84
CA ALA A 17 -13.70 -2.78 11.87
C ALA A 17 -12.70 -3.68 12.62
N TYR A 18 -11.41 -3.36 12.57
CA TYR A 18 -10.36 -4.06 13.34
C TYR A 18 -10.15 -3.51 14.77
N GLY A 19 -10.86 -2.47 15.19
CA GLY A 19 -10.64 -1.83 16.49
C GLY A 19 -9.33 -1.04 16.60
N TRP A 20 -8.71 -0.68 15.47
CA TRP A 20 -7.41 0.01 15.42
C TRP A 20 -7.50 1.51 15.15
N LEU A 21 -8.70 2.06 15.01
CA LEU A 21 -8.86 3.44 14.59
C LEU A 21 -8.28 4.44 15.60
N GLU A 22 -8.49 4.23 16.90
CA GLU A 22 -8.04 5.16 17.96
C GLU A 22 -6.51 5.22 18.08
N ARG A 23 -5.81 4.17 17.64
CA ARG A 23 -4.33 4.10 17.62
C ARG A 23 -3.73 4.53 16.28
N ALA A 24 -4.53 5.03 15.34
CA ALA A 24 -4.10 5.33 13.98
C ALA A 24 -4.22 6.82 13.64
N ARG A 25 -3.18 7.36 13.00
CA ARG A 25 -3.23 8.68 12.35
C ARG A 25 -3.12 8.52 10.84
N ILE A 26 -4.18 8.90 10.13
CA ILE A 26 -4.19 8.91 8.66
C ILE A 26 -3.70 10.28 8.17
N SER A 27 -2.79 10.29 7.19
CA SER A 27 -2.28 11.52 6.58
C SER A 27 -2.11 11.30 5.08
N GLU A 28 -2.42 12.33 4.29
CA GLU A 28 -2.15 12.30 2.85
C GLU A 28 -0.64 12.40 2.61
N LEU A 29 -0.13 11.58 1.69
CA LEU A 29 1.24 11.69 1.20
C LEU A 29 1.19 12.46 -0.12
N LYS A 30 1.87 13.61 -0.17
CA LYS A 30 2.04 14.41 -1.39
C LYS A 30 3.33 14.05 -2.17
N ASP A 31 4.16 13.21 -1.57
CA ASP A 31 5.40 12.68 -2.12
C ASP A 31 5.64 11.25 -1.60
N SER A 32 6.66 10.56 -2.13
CA SER A 32 6.93 9.14 -1.83
C SER A 32 7.36 8.82 -0.40
N PHE A 33 7.73 9.83 0.41
CA PHE A 33 8.30 9.63 1.75
C PHE A 33 7.44 10.26 2.85
N GLY A 34 6.70 11.30 2.50
CA GLY A 34 5.88 12.14 3.37
C GLY A 34 6.59 12.50 4.67
N PRO A 35 5.90 12.42 5.83
CA PRO A 35 6.48 12.89 7.08
C PRO A 35 7.65 12.03 7.58
N ALA A 36 7.86 10.83 7.04
CA ALA A 36 8.87 9.91 7.52
C ALA A 36 10.29 10.40 7.27
N ILE A 37 10.49 11.31 6.31
CA ILE A 37 11.80 11.89 6.01
C ILE A 37 12.25 12.96 7.02
N ARG A 38 11.33 13.49 7.84
CA ARG A 38 11.58 14.59 8.81
C ARG A 38 11.30 14.21 10.25
N ARG A 39 10.38 13.27 10.51
CA ARG A 39 10.00 12.89 11.88
C ARG A 39 11.11 12.12 12.59
N ARG A 40 11.50 12.62 13.77
CA ARG A 40 12.56 12.01 14.61
C ARG A 40 12.08 10.78 15.37
N ARG A 41 10.89 10.84 15.95
CA ARG A 41 10.29 9.78 16.80
C ARG A 41 9.56 8.74 15.94
N LEU A 42 10.32 7.98 15.16
CA LEU A 42 9.83 6.85 14.35
C LEU A 42 10.78 5.67 14.55
N GLU A 43 10.22 4.47 14.66
CA GLU A 43 10.98 3.26 14.96
C GLU A 43 11.07 2.30 13.75
N ALA A 44 10.01 2.24 12.95
CA ALA A 44 9.90 1.32 11.83
C ALA A 44 9.15 1.95 10.65
N VAL A 45 9.38 1.40 9.46
CA VAL A 45 8.58 1.61 8.26
C VAL A 45 8.15 0.25 7.73
N VAL A 46 6.86 0.11 7.44
CA VAL A 46 6.29 -1.10 6.86
C VAL A 46 6.02 -0.83 5.38
N VAL A 47 6.54 -1.69 4.52
CA VAL A 47 6.43 -1.59 3.05
C VAL A 47 6.08 -2.95 2.47
N SER A 48 5.48 -2.97 1.29
CA SER A 48 5.33 -4.20 0.52
C SER A 48 6.64 -4.60 -0.18
N GLU A 49 6.71 -5.82 -0.71
CA GLU A 49 7.77 -6.23 -1.65
C GLU A 49 7.91 -5.22 -2.80
N GLU A 50 6.79 -4.75 -3.35
CA GLU A 50 6.74 -3.75 -4.43
C GLU A 50 7.37 -2.40 -4.03
N THR A 51 7.23 -1.99 -2.77
CA THR A 51 7.70 -0.68 -2.29
C THR A 51 8.97 -0.76 -1.42
N ARG A 52 9.65 -1.92 -1.41
CA ARG A 52 10.88 -2.17 -0.66
C ARG A 52 11.97 -1.14 -0.97
N GLU A 53 12.20 -0.86 -2.26
CA GLU A 53 13.23 0.10 -2.71
C GLU A 53 12.95 1.52 -2.18
N ASN A 54 11.68 1.92 -2.08
CA ASN A 54 11.32 3.22 -1.48
C ASN A 54 11.67 3.26 0.01
N GLY A 55 11.51 2.14 0.73
CA GLY A 55 11.91 2.03 2.14
C GLY A 55 13.43 2.11 2.33
N LEU A 56 14.21 1.49 1.45
CA LEU A 56 15.68 1.61 1.43
C LEU A 56 16.11 3.05 1.14
N ARG A 57 15.52 3.67 0.11
CA ARG A 57 15.76 5.07 -0.25
C ARG A 57 15.39 6.05 0.86
N LEU A 58 14.28 5.82 1.56
CA LEU A 58 13.88 6.59 2.73
C LEU A 58 14.98 6.56 3.81
N ASN A 59 15.53 5.39 4.11
CA ASN A 59 16.59 5.26 5.10
C ASN A 59 17.89 5.96 4.67
N GLN A 60 18.24 5.91 3.38
CA GLN A 60 19.37 6.69 2.87
C GLN A 60 19.13 8.19 3.07
N LEU A 61 17.94 8.68 2.73
CA LEU A 61 17.54 10.08 2.89
C LEU A 61 17.48 10.52 4.36
N ARG A 62 17.16 9.61 5.28
CA ARG A 62 17.20 9.86 6.73
C ARG A 62 18.64 9.98 7.24
N ARG A 63 19.55 9.09 6.81
CA ARG A 63 20.98 9.16 7.15
C ARG A 63 21.60 10.47 6.70
N ASN A 64 21.34 10.89 5.45
CA ASN A 64 21.83 12.15 4.90
C ASN A 64 21.32 13.38 5.67
N ARG A 65 20.26 13.24 6.48
CA ARG A 65 19.69 14.29 7.33
C ARG A 65 20.02 14.11 8.82
N GLY A 66 20.94 13.21 9.17
CA GLY A 66 21.30 12.93 10.57
C GLY A 66 20.19 12.27 11.38
N LEU A 67 19.23 11.61 10.73
CA LEU A 67 18.15 10.87 11.38
C LEU A 67 18.48 9.38 11.47
N LYS A 68 18.11 8.75 12.59
CA LYS A 68 18.24 7.30 12.79
C LYS A 68 17.46 6.55 11.68
N PRO A 69 18.09 5.58 10.99
CA PRO A 69 17.37 4.69 10.08
C PRO A 69 16.21 3.97 10.79
N LEU A 70 15.12 3.74 10.07
CA LEU A 70 13.97 2.98 10.55
C LEU A 70 14.20 1.49 10.33
N ARG A 71 13.70 0.65 11.23
CA ARG A 71 13.58 -0.78 10.97
C ARG A 71 12.68 -0.98 9.74
N LEU A 72 13.20 -1.62 8.70
CA LEU A 72 12.47 -1.90 7.47
C LEU A 72 11.72 -3.23 7.60
N CYS A 73 10.40 -3.18 7.67
CA CYS A 73 9.55 -4.37 7.70
C CYS A 73 8.93 -4.57 6.32
N VAL A 74 9.35 -5.61 5.58
CA VAL A 74 8.81 -5.93 4.25
C VAL A 74 7.72 -6.99 4.39
N VAL A 75 6.53 -6.71 3.85
CA VAL A 75 5.40 -7.66 3.81
C VAL A 75 5.20 -8.21 2.40
N ARG A 76 4.84 -9.49 2.31
CA ARG A 76 4.58 -10.18 1.04
C ARG A 76 3.32 -9.63 0.35
N MET A 77 3.33 -9.62 -0.98
CA MET A 77 2.13 -9.31 -1.76
C MET A 77 1.15 -10.49 -1.77
N VAL A 78 -0.14 -10.18 -1.72
CA VAL A 78 -1.21 -11.17 -1.91
C VAL A 78 -1.25 -11.57 -3.40
N ARG A 79 -1.29 -12.87 -3.66
CA ARG A 79 -1.37 -13.44 -5.01
C ARG A 79 -2.81 -13.78 -5.38
N ALA A 80 -3.14 -13.57 -6.65
CA ALA A 80 -4.38 -14.02 -7.28
C ALA A 80 -4.28 -15.50 -7.70
N ASP A 81 -5.38 -16.05 -8.22
CA ASP A 81 -5.44 -17.45 -8.66
C ASP A 81 -4.45 -17.78 -9.79
N ASP A 82 -4.00 -16.78 -10.55
CA ASP A 82 -2.98 -16.91 -11.60
C ASP A 82 -1.54 -16.76 -11.09
N GLY A 83 -1.33 -16.61 -9.77
CA GLY A 83 -0.02 -16.40 -9.17
C GLY A 83 0.52 -14.97 -9.28
N GLU A 84 -0.16 -14.10 -10.04
CA GLU A 84 0.19 -12.69 -10.15
C GLU A 84 -0.32 -11.89 -8.95
N VAL A 85 0.26 -10.70 -8.72
CA VAL A 85 -0.11 -9.85 -7.59
C VAL A 85 -1.55 -9.33 -7.73
N VAL A 86 -2.31 -9.34 -6.63
CA VAL A 86 -3.59 -8.60 -6.55
C VAL A 86 -3.30 -7.10 -6.44
N SER A 87 -3.80 -6.30 -7.37
CA SER A 87 -3.56 -4.85 -7.40
C SER A 87 -4.83 -4.06 -7.74
N ASP A 88 -4.87 -2.76 -7.36
CA ASP A 88 -6.02 -1.88 -7.64
C ASP A 88 -6.27 -1.73 -9.15
N SER A 89 -5.21 -1.74 -9.96
CA SER A 89 -5.34 -1.68 -11.43
C SER A 89 -6.08 -2.91 -11.96
N ARG A 90 -5.66 -4.12 -11.53
CA ARG A 90 -6.28 -5.38 -11.95
C ARG A 90 -7.71 -5.55 -11.43
N ILE A 91 -7.99 -5.08 -10.21
CA ILE A 91 -9.35 -5.05 -9.66
C ILE A 91 -10.25 -4.13 -10.48
N ARG A 92 -9.73 -2.96 -10.88
CA ARG A 92 -10.48 -1.98 -11.68
C ARG A 92 -10.67 -2.37 -13.13
N SER A 93 -9.67 -3.01 -13.76
CA SER A 93 -9.81 -3.56 -15.11
C SER A 93 -10.73 -4.78 -15.14
N GLY A 94 -11.04 -5.34 -13.96
CA GLY A 94 -11.87 -6.51 -13.82
C GLY A 94 -11.13 -7.79 -14.18
N GLU A 95 -9.80 -7.80 -14.22
CA GLU A 95 -9.02 -9.03 -14.36
C GLU A 95 -9.20 -9.96 -13.16
N VAL A 96 -9.18 -9.38 -11.95
CA VAL A 96 -9.39 -10.09 -10.68
C VAL A 96 -10.43 -9.39 -9.82
N ASP A 97 -11.04 -10.11 -8.88
CA ASP A 97 -11.82 -9.51 -7.80
C ASP A 97 -10.92 -9.13 -6.60
N PRO A 98 -11.44 -8.40 -5.59
CA PRO A 98 -10.65 -8.02 -4.41
C PRO A 98 -10.14 -9.19 -3.55
N ARG A 99 -10.62 -10.42 -3.78
CA ARG A 99 -10.15 -11.64 -3.14
C ARG A 99 -9.10 -12.37 -3.98
N GLY A 100 -8.74 -11.84 -5.15
CA GLY A 100 -7.77 -12.43 -6.06
C GLY A 100 -8.35 -13.44 -7.05
N ARG A 101 -9.68 -13.56 -7.14
CA ARG A 101 -10.32 -14.50 -8.08
C ARG A 101 -10.33 -13.95 -9.48
N LEU A 102 -9.93 -14.76 -10.46
CA LEU A 102 -9.98 -14.37 -11.87
C LEU A 102 -11.44 -14.17 -12.31
N LYS A 103 -11.72 -13.05 -12.96
CA LYS A 103 -13.00 -12.89 -13.67
C LYS A 103 -12.82 -13.43 -15.08
N LYS A 104 -13.66 -14.41 -15.46
CA LYS A 104 -13.66 -14.94 -16.82
C LYS A 104 -13.86 -13.78 -17.80
N ARG A 105 -12.86 -13.51 -18.65
CA ARG A 105 -13.12 -12.82 -19.91
C ARG A 105 -14.09 -13.70 -20.68
N VAL A 106 -15.32 -13.26 -20.88
CA VAL A 106 -16.19 -13.85 -21.90
C VAL A 106 -15.47 -13.59 -23.23
N ARG A 107 -14.72 -14.57 -23.72
CA ARG A 107 -14.26 -14.56 -25.11
C ARG A 107 -15.53 -14.76 -25.93
N THR A 108 -16.08 -13.70 -26.50
CA THR A 108 -17.03 -13.82 -27.60
C THR A 108 -16.31 -14.59 -28.71
N ARG A 109 -16.65 -15.88 -28.86
CA ARG A 109 -16.40 -16.60 -30.11
C ARG A 109 -17.29 -15.91 -31.13
N ILE A 110 -16.69 -15.11 -32.01
CA ILE A 110 -17.34 -14.79 -33.28
C ILE A 110 -17.32 -16.13 -34.04
N LEU A 111 -18.51 -16.71 -34.21
CA LEU A 111 -18.77 -17.80 -35.14
C LEU A 111 -18.74 -17.25 -36.57
#